data_AF-A0A8R7PX49-F1
#
_entry.id   AF-A0A8R7PX49-F1
#
_cell.length_a   1.000
_cell.length_b   1.000
_cell.length_c   1.000
_cell.angle_alpha   90.00
_cell.angle_beta   90.00
_cell.angle_gamma   90.00
#
_symmetry.space_group_name_H-M   'P 1'
#
loop_
_entity.id
_entity.type
_entity.pdbx_description
1 polymer ?
#
loop_
_entity_poly.entity_id
_entity_poly.type
_entity_poly.pdbx_seq_one_letter_code
_entity_poly.pdbx_strand_id
1 'polypeptide(L)'
;MTQRLPDSFMNMLMGEDLPNNVKLRQAGSGFRRQWDMELVIKEGHMYLSRGWEKFYRAYDLRLGYFLLFRYDDDATMLIVKVFNATMCRMRYADDDDAGNGSSSSDTGYSQSSS
;
A
#
# COMPACT_ATOMS: atom_id res chain seq x y z
N MET A 1 -6.31 10.38 11.51
CA MET A 1 -7.27 9.55 10.74
C MET A 1 -7.11 8.09 11.16
N THR A 2 -8.15 7.26 11.12
CA THR A 2 -8.06 5.80 11.39
C THR A 2 -8.83 5.01 10.33
N GLN A 3 -8.51 3.73 10.18
CA GLN A 3 -9.23 2.78 9.31
C GLN A 3 -9.65 1.57 10.11
N ARG A 4 -10.96 1.33 10.20
CA ARG A 4 -11.51 0.11 10.80
C ARG A 4 -11.14 -1.10 9.93
N LEU A 5 -10.64 -2.16 10.55
CA LEU A 5 -10.49 -3.45 9.90
C LEU A 5 -11.81 -4.23 9.98
N PRO A 6 -12.12 -5.10 9.00
CA PRO A 6 -13.26 -6.00 9.11
C PRO A 6 -13.18 -6.83 10.40
N ASP A 7 -14.31 -7.06 11.06
CA ASP A 7 -14.33 -7.73 12.38
C ASP A 7 -13.73 -9.14 12.36
N SER A 8 -13.71 -9.81 11.20
CA SER A 8 -13.02 -11.09 11.01
C SER A 8 -11.52 -11.02 11.33
N PHE A 9 -10.87 -9.88 11.10
CA PHE A 9 -9.45 -9.68 11.46
C PHE A 9 -9.26 -9.60 12.97
N MET A 10 -10.25 -9.11 13.71
CA MET A 10 -10.17 -9.04 15.17
C MET A 10 -10.04 -10.45 15.75
N ASN A 11 -10.87 -11.40 15.31
CA ASN A 11 -10.78 -12.78 15.75
C ASN A 11 -9.51 -13.50 15.29
N MET A 12 -8.98 -13.15 14.10
CA MET A 12 -7.74 -13.73 13.57
C MET A 12 -6.49 -13.24 14.32
N LEU A 13 -6.49 -11.96 14.73
CA LEU A 13 -5.35 -11.31 15.38
C LEU A 13 -5.41 -11.39 16.92
N MET A 14 -6.59 -11.65 17.50
CA MET A 14 -6.80 -11.90 18.93
C MET A 14 -6.38 -13.32 19.37
N GLY A 15 -5.20 -13.78 18.93
CA GLY A 15 -4.50 -14.88 19.59
C GLY A 15 -4.01 -14.46 20.98
N GLU A 16 -3.27 -15.33 21.69
CA GLU A 16 -2.77 -15.04 23.05
C GLU A 16 -1.93 -13.75 23.12
N ASP A 17 -1.26 -13.37 22.02
CA ASP A 17 -0.46 -12.16 21.91
C ASP A 17 -0.89 -11.30 20.71
N LEU A 18 -1.89 -10.43 20.90
CA LEU A 18 -2.23 -9.42 19.89
C LEU A 18 -1.04 -8.44 19.73
N PRO A 19 -0.45 -8.30 18.54
CA PRO A 19 0.62 -7.33 18.35
C PRO A 19 0.07 -5.90 18.44
N ASN A 20 0.75 -5.04 19.21
CA ASN A 20 0.41 -3.61 19.28
C ASN A 20 0.61 -2.89 17.93
N ASN A 21 1.47 -3.43 17.07
CA ASN A 21 1.78 -2.86 15.77
C ASN A 21 1.81 -3.95 14.69
N VAL A 22 1.41 -3.61 13.48
CA VAL A 22 1.50 -4.48 12.30
C VAL A 22 2.19 -3.73 11.17
N LYS A 23 2.88 -4.45 10.30
CA LYS A 23 3.42 -3.86 9.07
C LYS A 23 2.40 -3.96 7.95
N LEU A 24 2.19 -2.87 7.21
CA LEU A 24 1.36 -2.85 6.01
C LEU A 24 2.23 -2.69 4.77
N ARG A 25 2.01 -3.50 3.73
CA ARG A 25 2.64 -3.33 2.40
C ARG A 25 1.63 -3.42 1.27
N GLN A 26 1.90 -2.74 0.17
CA GLN A 26 1.14 -2.92 -1.06
C GLN A 26 1.51 -4.24 -1.76
N ALA A 27 0.52 -4.90 -2.36
CA ALA A 27 0.74 -6.11 -3.14
C ALA A 27 1.34 -5.79 -4.53
N GLY A 28 2.43 -6.47 -4.88
CA GLY A 28 3.01 -6.45 -6.22
C GLY A 28 3.91 -5.26 -6.55
N SER A 29 4.34 -4.47 -5.57
CA SER A 29 5.41 -3.48 -5.71
C SER A 29 6.78 -4.16 -5.76
N GLY A 30 7.68 -3.71 -6.64
CA GLY A 30 8.99 -4.32 -6.88
C GLY A 30 9.89 -4.29 -5.64
N PHE A 31 9.77 -3.24 -4.81
CA PHE A 31 10.42 -3.15 -3.49
C PHE A 31 9.56 -2.43 -2.42
N ARG A 32 9.17 -3.21 -1.40
CA ARG A 32 9.28 -3.03 0.07
C ARG A 32 8.90 -1.72 0.82
N ARG A 33 8.19 -0.72 0.30
CA ARG A 33 7.68 0.31 1.23
C ARG A 33 6.67 -0.33 2.21
N GLN A 34 7.14 -0.53 3.44
CA GLN A 34 6.36 -1.02 4.57
C GLN A 34 5.96 0.18 5.43
N TRP A 35 4.76 0.11 5.99
CA TRP A 35 4.22 1.13 6.85
C TRP A 35 3.98 0.50 8.21
N ASP A 36 4.62 1.04 9.24
CA ASP A 36 4.32 0.65 10.63
C ASP A 36 2.95 1.22 11.01
N MET A 37 2.05 0.32 11.39
CA MET A 37 0.68 0.64 11.76
C MET A 37 0.44 0.27 13.22
N GLU A 38 -0.02 1.22 14.02
CA GLU A 38 -0.50 0.93 15.37
C GLU A 38 -1.92 0.35 15.30
N LEU A 39 -2.12 -0.80 15.95
CA LEU A 39 -3.41 -1.43 16.12
C LEU A 39 -4.06 -0.96 17.42
N VAL A 40 -5.27 -0.44 17.32
CA VAL A 40 -6.05 0.00 18.49
C VAL A 40 -7.40 -0.69 18.49
N ILE A 41 -7.81 -1.20 19.65
CA ILE A 41 -9.17 -1.68 19.89
C ILE A 41 -9.95 -0.56 20.57
N LYS A 42 -11.07 -0.16 19.96
CA LYS A 42 -12.00 0.81 20.52
C LYS A 42 -13.42 0.34 20.28
N GLU A 43 -14.25 0.34 21.33
CA GLU A 43 -15.67 -0.02 21.23
C GLU A 43 -15.91 -1.40 20.57
N GLY A 44 -15.04 -2.38 20.86
CA GLY A 44 -15.17 -3.73 20.30
C GLY A 44 -14.76 -3.86 18.81
N HIS A 45 -14.08 -2.86 18.24
CA HIS A 45 -13.58 -2.90 16.87
C HIS A 45 -12.09 -2.61 16.80
N MET A 46 -11.42 -3.19 15.80
CA MET A 46 -9.99 -3.00 15.56
C MET A 46 -9.75 -1.95 14.47
N TYR A 47 -8.74 -1.10 14.68
CA TYR A 47 -8.39 0.00 13.80
C TYR A 47 -6.90 0.06 13.50
N LEU A 48 -6.55 0.34 12.24
CA LEU A 48 -5.26 0.92 11.88
C LEU A 48 -5.28 2.40 12.25
N SER A 49 -4.37 2.81 13.13
CA SER A 49 -4.36 4.16 13.71
C SER A 49 -3.12 4.96 13.29
N ARG A 50 -2.10 5.11 14.14
CA ARG A 50 -0.85 5.75 13.76
C ARG A 50 -0.24 5.01 12.57
N GLY A 51 0.29 5.79 11.61
CA GLY A 51 0.79 5.27 10.34
C GLY A 51 -0.24 5.32 9.20
N TRP A 52 -1.53 5.13 9.50
CA TRP A 52 -2.58 5.06 8.47
C TRP A 52 -2.67 6.32 7.62
N GLU A 53 -2.59 7.49 8.25
CA GLU A 53 -2.68 8.77 7.54
C GLU A 53 -1.55 8.96 6.51
N LYS A 54 -0.34 8.47 6.82
CA LYS A 54 0.79 8.55 5.88
C LYS A 54 0.56 7.64 4.68
N PHE A 55 0.06 6.42 4.92
CA PHE A 55 -0.33 5.49 3.86
C PHE A 55 -1.46 6.08 2.99
N TYR A 56 -2.50 6.63 3.62
CA TYR A 56 -3.62 7.27 2.94
C TYR A 56 -3.15 8.36 1.96
N ARG A 57 -2.25 9.24 2.42
CA ARG A 57 -1.71 10.33 1.61
C ARG A 57 -0.79 9.83 0.49
N ALA A 58 0.10 8.89 0.79
CA ALA A 58 1.06 8.38 -0.19
C ALA A 58 0.39 7.65 -1.37
N TYR A 59 -0.76 7.02 -1.11
CA TYR A 59 -1.51 6.29 -2.13
C TYR A 59 -2.69 7.10 -2.70
N ASP A 60 -2.80 8.39 -2.38
CA ASP A 60 -3.92 9.28 -2.74
C ASP A 60 -5.27 8.57 -2.63
N LEU A 61 -5.50 7.92 -1.48
CA LEU A 61 -6.75 7.21 -1.26
C LEU A 61 -7.90 8.20 -1.23
N ARG A 62 -9.03 7.80 -1.82
CA ARG A 62 -10.24 8.62 -1.89
C ARG A 62 -11.44 7.82 -1.42
N LEU A 63 -12.50 8.54 -1.05
CA LEU A 63 -13.79 7.91 -0.79
C LEU A 63 -14.22 7.07 -2.00
N GLY A 64 -14.75 5.88 -1.73
CA GLY A 64 -15.16 4.92 -2.76
C GLY A 64 -14.03 4.04 -3.28
N TYR A 65 -12.80 4.16 -2.79
CA TYR A 65 -11.75 3.19 -3.09
C TYR A 65 -11.96 1.92 -2.27
N PHE A 66 -11.59 0.77 -2.84
CA PHE A 66 -11.71 -0.54 -2.22
C PHE A 66 -10.33 -1.05 -1.82
N LEU A 67 -10.20 -1.42 -0.55
CA LEU A 67 -8.96 -1.97 0.01
C LEU A 67 -9.20 -3.44 0.33
N LEU A 68 -8.45 -4.33 -0.32
CA LEU A 68 -8.45 -5.75 0.00
C LEU A 68 -7.22 -6.05 0.86
N PHE A 69 -7.47 -6.43 2.11
CA PHE A 69 -6.43 -6.85 3.05
C PHE A 69 -6.28 -8.37 3.05
N ARG A 70 -5.04 -8.83 3.12
CA ARG A 70 -4.65 -10.19 3.46
C ARG A 70 -3.69 -10.12 4.62
N TYR A 71 -3.90 -10.93 5.64
CA TYR A 71 -2.94 -11.11 6.72
C TYR A 71 -1.99 -12.28 6.40
N ASP A 72 -0.75 -12.11 6.81
CA ASP A 72 0.33 -13.08 6.74
C ASP A 72 0.81 -13.31 8.18
N ASP A 73 0.35 -14.42 8.78
CA ASP A 73 0.58 -14.76 10.19
C ASP A 73 2.08 -14.88 10.49
N ASP A 74 2.83 -15.57 9.63
CA ASP A 74 4.26 -15.84 9.78
C ASP A 74 5.10 -14.56 9.84
N ALA A 75 4.68 -13.53 9.10
CA ALA A 75 5.39 -12.26 8.99
C ALA A 75 4.77 -11.14 9.85
N THR A 76 3.65 -11.40 10.54
CA THR A 76 2.86 -10.39 11.25
C THR A 76 2.62 -9.15 10.37
N MET A 77 2.09 -9.39 9.16
CA MET A 77 2.05 -8.37 8.11
C MET A 77 0.71 -8.36 7.37
N LEU A 78 0.18 -7.17 7.15
CA LEU A 78 -0.93 -6.92 6.26
C LEU A 78 -0.42 -6.61 4.85
N ILE A 79 -1.01 -7.28 3.88
CA ILE A 79 -0.82 -7.04 2.46
C ILE A 79 -2.09 -6.40 1.92
N VAL A 80 -1.98 -5.25 1.29
CA VAL A 80 -3.13 -4.51 0.75
C VAL A 80 -3.08 -4.41 -0.77
N LYS A 81 -4.22 -4.67 -1.41
CA LYS A 81 -4.49 -4.26 -2.79
C LYS A 81 -5.45 -3.08 -2.76
N VAL A 82 -5.12 -2.02 -3.49
CA VAL A 82 -5.95 -0.83 -3.63
C VAL A 82 -6.63 -0.89 -4.98
N PHE A 83 -7.94 -0.67 -5.00
CA PHE A 83 -8.75 -0.51 -6.20
C PHE A 83 -9.43 0.85 -6.14
N ASN A 84 -9.44 1.57 -7.25
CA ASN A 84 -10.15 2.84 -7.33
C ASN A 84 -11.68 2.62 -7.34
N ALA A 85 -12.44 3.72 -7.43
CA ALA A 85 -13.90 3.66 -7.50
C ALA A 85 -14.47 2.87 -8.69
N THR A 86 -13.67 2.63 -9.75
CA THR A 86 -14.05 1.82 -10.92
C THR A 86 -13.60 0.36 -10.82
N MET A 87 -13.19 -0.11 -9.62
CA MET A 87 -12.66 -1.46 -9.37
C MET A 87 -11.38 -1.79 -10.14
N CYS A 88 -10.69 -0.79 -10.69
CA CYS A 88 -9.41 -0.99 -11.33
C CYS A 88 -8.32 -1.05 -10.26
N ARG A 89 -7.52 -2.11 -10.29
CA ARG A 89 -6.38 -2.26 -9.38
C ARG A 89 -5.39 -1.14 -9.63
N MET A 90 -5.13 -0.35 -8.59
CA MET A 90 -4.12 0.69 -8.62
C MET A 90 -2.72 0.07 -8.66
N ARG A 91 -1.85 0.66 -9.48
CA ARG A 91 -0.41 0.39 -9.52
C ARG A 91 0.27 1.71 -9.23
N TYR A 92 1.09 1.72 -8.19
CA TYR A 92 1.84 2.91 -7.82
C TYR A 92 3.27 2.69 -8.27
N ALA A 93 3.85 3.73 -8.87
CA ALA A 93 5.26 3.72 -9.21
C ALA A 93 6.04 3.56 -7.91
N ASP A 94 7.06 2.71 -7.94
CA ASP A 94 8.04 2.65 -6.88
C ASP A 94 8.76 4.02 -6.85
N ASP A 95 8.99 4.59 -5.66
CA ASP A 95 9.73 5.85 -5.52
C ASP A 95 11.21 5.60 -5.84
N ASP A 96 11.56 5.58 -7.13
CA ASP A 96 12.93 5.61 -7.64
C ASP A 96 12.97 6.48 -8.90
N ASP A 97 12.92 7.80 -8.73
CA ASP A 97 13.58 8.71 -9.68
C ASP A 97 13.89 10.06 -9.02
N ALA A 98 14.99 10.10 -8.26
CA ALA A 98 15.76 11.33 -8.18
C ALA A 98 16.35 11.56 -9.57
N GLY A 99 15.56 12.21 -10.43
CA GLY A 99 15.89 12.40 -11.83
C GLY A 99 17.26 13.02 -12.03
N ASN A 100 18.16 12.27 -12.67
CA ASN A 100 19.16 12.89 -13.52
C ASN A 100 18.57 12.94 -14.93
N GLY A 101 17.82 14.01 -15.20
CA GLY A 101 17.32 14.31 -16.52
C GLY A 101 18.47 14.62 -17.47
N SER A 102 18.71 13.73 -18.42
CA SER A 102 19.36 14.09 -19.68
C SER A 102 18.53 13.51 -20.82
N SER A 103 17.57 14.31 -21.27
CA SER A 103 16.95 14.15 -22.59
C SER A 103 17.92 14.63 -23.66
N SER A 104 18.37 13.72 -24.52
CA SER A 104 18.80 14.09 -25.87
C SER A 104 18.37 12.98 -26.83
N SER A 105 17.20 13.17 -27.41
CA SER A 105 16.80 12.50 -28.64
C SER A 105 17.58 13.10 -29.80
N ASP A 106 18.39 12.31 -30.49
CA ASP A 106 18.76 12.60 -31.87
C ASP A 106 18.55 11.36 -32.73
N THR A 107 17.46 11.40 -33.48
CA THR A 107 17.13 10.51 -34.58
C THR A 107 17.99 10.86 -35.79
N GLY A 108 19.05 10.09 -36.03
CA GLY A 108 19.83 10.15 -37.26
C GLY A 108 19.23 9.27 -38.35
N TYR A 109 18.49 9.89 -39.26
CA TYR A 109 18.21 9.36 -40.59
C TYR A 109 19.52 9.30 -41.38
N SER A 110 19.85 8.16 -41.96
CA SER A 110 20.86 8.09 -43.03
C SER A 110 20.22 7.47 -44.24
N GLN A 111 20.04 8.31 -45.25
CA GLN A 111 19.53 7.98 -46.56
C GLN A 111 20.49 7.00 -47.26
N SER A 112 19.91 5.99 -47.89
CA SER A 112 20.54 5.21 -48.95
C SER A 112 21.02 6.16 -50.06
N SER A 113 22.22 5.92 -50.58
CA SER A 113 22.66 6.46 -51.85
C SER A 113 23.26 5.33 -52.69
N SER A 114 22.99 5.45 -53.98
CA SER A 114 23.14 4.58 -55.15
C SER A 114 24.24 3.52 -55.18
#